data_AF-A0AAX1Z0C0-F1
#
_entry.id   AF-A0AAX1Z0C0-F1
#
_cell.length_a   1.000
_cell.length_b   1.000
_cell.length_c   1.000
_cell.angle_alpha   90.00
_cell.angle_beta   90.00
_cell.angle_gamma   90.00
#
_symmetry.space_group_name_H-M   'P 1'
#
loop_
_entity.id
_entity.type
_entity.pdbx_description
1 polymer ?
#
loop_
_entity_poly.entity_id
_entity_poly.type
_entity_poly.pdbx_seq_one_letter_code
_entity_poly.pdbx_strand_id
1 'polypeptide(L)' 'MPLEKVKETIFAYDKEVIDCEVLRAKNVDLTHSKIYFQDVLLTGSNELPNNPFYFGELDQDNTIKQ' A
#
# COMPACT_ATOMS: atom_id res chain seq x y z
N MET A 1 16.36 -11.03 -17.06
CA MET A 1 15.33 -10.02 -17.38
C MET A 1 14.47 -9.85 -16.15
N PRO A 2 14.18 -8.62 -15.68
CA PRO A 2 13.19 -8.43 -14.62
C PRO A 2 11.85 -8.94 -15.15
N LEU A 3 11.16 -9.80 -14.39
CA LEU A 3 9.77 -10.14 -14.70
C LEU A 3 8.95 -8.86 -14.55
N GLU A 4 8.26 -8.45 -15.61
CA GLU A 4 7.33 -7.33 -15.55
C GLU A 4 6.27 -7.63 -14.50
N LYS A 5 6.06 -6.69 -13.56
CA LYS A 5 5.08 -6.89 -12.48
C LYS A 5 3.67 -6.85 -13.05
N VAL A 6 2.79 -7.68 -12.50
CA VAL A 6 1.40 -7.76 -12.92
C VAL A 6 0.57 -6.71 -12.19
N LYS A 7 -0.24 -5.94 -12.92
CA LYS A 7 -1.21 -5.00 -12.32
C LYS A 7 -2.52 -5.72 -12.07
N GLU A 8 -3.07 -5.59 -10.88
CA GLU A 8 -4.33 -6.23 -10.49
C GLU A 8 -5.36 -5.23 -9.95
N THR A 9 -6.63 -5.65 -9.96
CA THR A 9 -7.70 -5.02 -9.20
C THR A 9 -8.15 -6.00 -8.12
N ILE A 10 -7.95 -5.62 -6.87
CA ILE A 10 -8.23 -6.44 -5.70
C ILE A 10 -9.54 -5.95 -5.07
N PHE A 11 -10.47 -6.87 -4.83
CA PHE A 11 -11.71 -6.61 -4.12
C PHE A 11 -11.64 -7.30 -2.77
N ALA A 12 -11.89 -6.54 -1.71
CA ALA A 12 -11.99 -7.05 -0.35
C ALA A 12 -13.35 -6.70 0.25
N TYR A 13 -13.85 -7.62 1.06
CA TYR A 13 -15.12 -7.54 1.77
C TYR A 13 -14.91 -7.55 3.29
N ASP A 14 -16.00 -7.47 4.05
CA ASP A 14 -15.94 -7.43 5.51
C ASP A 14 -15.15 -8.63 6.08
N LYS A 15 -14.23 -8.32 7.01
CA LYS A 15 -13.34 -9.28 7.69
C LYS A 15 -12.35 -10.04 6.79
N GLU A 16 -12.14 -9.60 5.55
CA GLU A 16 -11.06 -10.14 4.73
C GLU A 16 -9.71 -9.49 5.04
N VAL A 17 -8.64 -10.25 4.85
CA VAL A 17 -7.26 -9.80 5.04
C VAL A 17 -6.56 -9.75 3.69
N ILE A 18 -5.98 -8.61 3.36
CA ILE A 18 -5.09 -8.46 2.21
C ILE A 18 -3.65 -8.55 2.72
N ASP A 19 -2.97 -9.65 2.41
CA ASP A 19 -1.56 -9.84 2.76
C ASP A 19 -0.65 -9.41 1.60
N CYS A 20 0.12 -8.34 1.83
CA CYS A 20 1.06 -7.80 0.86
C CYS A 20 2.19 -8.77 0.51
N GLU A 21 2.61 -9.68 1.40
CA GLU A 21 3.66 -10.66 1.08
C GLU A 21 3.16 -11.72 0.10
N VAL A 22 1.90 -12.14 0.26
CA VAL A 22 1.25 -13.04 -0.69
C VAL A 22 1.16 -12.41 -2.08
N LEU A 23 0.83 -11.12 -2.16
CA LEU A 23 0.77 -10.38 -3.43
C LEU A 23 2.16 -10.22 -4.07
N ARG A 24 3.21 -9.95 -3.28
CA ARG A 24 4.59 -9.90 -3.78
C ARG A 24 5.06 -11.25 -4.30
N ALA A 25 4.74 -12.34 -3.62
CA ALA A 25 5.07 -13.69 -4.07
C ALA A 25 4.39 -14.03 -5.43
N LYS A 26 3.23 -13.42 -5.70
CA LYS A 26 2.52 -13.49 -6.99
C LYS A 26 3.03 -12.51 -8.04
N ASN A 27 4.08 -11.74 -7.74
CA ASN A 27 4.66 -10.71 -8.61
C ASN A 27 3.69 -9.56 -8.96
N VAL A 28 2.77 -9.24 -8.04
CA VAL A 28 1.81 -8.13 -8.20
C VAL A 28 2.49 -6.79 -7.93
N ASP A 29 2.18 -5.79 -8.75
CA ASP A 29 2.59 -4.40 -8.56
C ASP A 29 1.74 -3.71 -7.48
N LEU A 30 2.24 -3.71 -6.25
CA LEU A 30 1.57 -3.05 -5.12
C LEU A 30 1.52 -1.51 -5.25
N THR A 31 2.32 -0.89 -6.11
CA THR A 31 2.34 0.58 -6.27
C THR A 31 1.24 1.06 -7.20
N HIS A 32 0.91 0.29 -8.23
CA HIS A 32 -0.04 0.70 -9.27
C HIS A 32 -1.30 -0.17 -9.37
N SER A 33 -1.43 -1.20 -8.53
CA SER A 33 -2.67 -1.98 -8.42
C SER A 33 -3.74 -1.22 -7.63
N LYS A 34 -5.01 -1.54 -7.89
CA LYS A 34 -6.16 -0.92 -7.21
C LYS A 34 -6.71 -1.86 -6.15
N ILE A 35 -7.10 -1.30 -5.01
CA ILE A 35 -7.77 -2.04 -3.93
C ILE A 35 -9.14 -1.40 -3.67
N TYR A 36 -10.18 -2.22 -3.68
CA TYR A 36 -11.55 -1.85 -3.35
C TYR A 36 -11.97 -2.53 -2.05
N PHE A 37 -12.53 -1.80 -1.11
CA PHE A 37 -13.18 -2.35 0.09
C PHE A 37 -14.67 -2.04 0.04
N GLN A 38 -15.52 -3.07 -0.05
CA GLN A 38 -16.97 -2.92 -0.19
C GLN A 38 -17.35 -1.92 -1.31
N ASP A 39 -16.80 -2.12 -2.51
CA ASP A 39 -16.95 -1.26 -3.70
C ASP A 39 -16.37 0.16 -3.60
N VAL A 40 -15.72 0.51 -2.48
CA VAL A 40 -15.02 1.78 -2.30
C VAL A 40 -13.56 1.63 -2.70
N LEU A 41 -13.13 2.37 -3.74
CA LEU A 41 -11.71 2.45 -4.11
C LEU A 41 -10.90 3.09 -2.98
N LEU A 42 -9.91 2.37 -2.47
CA LEU A 42 -8.95 2.89 -1.52
C LEU A 42 -7.86 3.65 -2.29
N THR A 43 -7.89 4.98 -2.21
CA THR A 43 -6.92 5.87 -2.89
C THR A 43 -5.69 6.18 -2.04
N GLY A 44 -5.57 5.58 -0.84
CA GLY A 44 -4.70 6.06 0.22
C GLY A 44 -5.20 7.37 0.82
N SER A 45 -4.70 7.72 2.00
CA SER A 45 -4.88 9.05 2.59
C SER A 45 -3.72 9.95 2.17
N ASN A 46 -3.99 11.24 1.96
CA ASN A 46 -2.92 12.22 2.15
C ASN A 46 -2.52 12.17 3.63
N GLU A 47 -1.22 12.04 3.93
CA GLU A 47 -0.77 12.11 5.31
C GLU A 47 -1.20 13.46 5.90
N LEU A 48 -2.09 13.41 6.88
CA LEU A 48 -2.45 14.60 7.63
C LEU A 48 -1.21 15.00 8.43
N PRO A 49 -0.82 16.29 8.48
CA PRO A 49 0.30 16.75 9.30
C PRO A 49 0.20 16.35 10.78
N ASN A 50 -1.03 16.02 11.22
CA ASN A 50 -1.37 15.65 12.60
C ASN A 50 -1.77 14.17 12.73
N ASN A 51 -1.47 13.32 11.74
CA ASN A 51 -1.80 11.90 11.81
C ASN A 51 -0.97 11.27 12.96
N PRO A 52 -1.61 10.66 13.98
CA PRO A 52 -0.89 10.03 15.11
C PRO A 52 -0.02 8.83 14.69
N PHE A 53 -0.20 8.35 13.45
CA PHE A 53 0.62 7.30 12.82
C PHE A 53 1.58 7.85 11.76
N TYR A 54 1.70 9.17 11.61
CA TYR A 54 2.75 9.76 10.80
C TYR A 54 4.05 9.67 11.58
N PHE A 55 4.95 8.82 11.10
CA PHE A 55 6.23 8.62 11.76
C PHE A 55 7.22 9.75 11.45
N GLY A 56 6.95 10.63 10.48
CA GLY A 56 7.88 11.66 10.01
C GLY A 56 8.52 11.30 8.66
N GLU A 57 9.21 12.26 8.04
CA GLU A 57 10.02 11.97 6.84
C GLU A 57 11.38 11.39 7.27
N LEU A 58 11.89 10.43 6.49
CA LEU A 58 13.27 9.98 6.61
C LEU A 58 14.19 11.11 6.17
N ASP A 59 15.17 11.45 6.99
CA ASP A 59 16.25 12.33 6.58
C ASP A 59 17.29 11.57 5.74
N GLN A 60 18.34 12.29 5.31
CA GLN A 60 19.38 11.76 4.43
C GLN A 60 20.16 10.57 5.03
N ASP A 61 20.07 10.38 6.34
CA ASP A 61 20.75 9.31 7.08
C ASP A 61 19.79 8.14 7.39
N ASN A 62 18.60 8.12 6.78
CA ASN A 62 17.50 7.19 7.06
C ASN A 62 17.04 7.22 8.52
N THR A 63 17.18 8.37 9.18
CA THR A 63 16.65 8.60 10.51
C THR A 63 15.33 9.35 10.44
N ILE A 64 14.41 8.98 11.32
CA ILE A 64 13.13 9.65 11.48
C ILE A 64 13.35 10.91 12.32
N LYS A 65 13.03 12.09 11.79
CA LYS A 65 12.98 13.32 12.59
C LYS A 65 11.61 13.45 13.26
N GLN A 66 11.61 13.43 14.60
CA GLN A 66 10.49 13.88 15.42
C GLN A 66 10.53 15.41 15.62
#